data_AF-A0A1G2VN99-F1
#
_entry.id   AF-A0A1G2VN99-F1
#
_cell.length_a   1.000
_cell.length_b   1.000
_cell.length_c   1.000
_cell.angle_alpha   90.00
_cell.angle_beta   90.00
_cell.angle_gamma   90.00
#
_symmetry.space_group_name_H-M   'P 1'
#
loop_
_entity.id
_entity.type
_entity.pdbx_description
1 polymer ?
#
loop_
_entity_poly.entity_id
_entity_poly.type
_entity_poly.pdbx_seq_one_letter_code
_entity_poly.pdbx_strand_id
1 'polypeptide(L)'
;MKRILKQIFIAAIFFTIISSISYLFYIKDSIEPTPAPLVSIPSLEIISQNILKVADLDYDFLVKIKNPNLDFGAGNASYEVSIFSRDNNLINILSGSISLLPGQTRYEIISSIKYNQEISDIVFKITDVNWQKLKEYIPQSLFLVKNQELALDQSPRLRATLSNNSNFDFDRADVYAVLFGENDKVLAVNKTDIRTFLSGTDRFFEVRWLKPFEGEVRRVEINAYTDMFKNENFIKQHGIQENFQRFY
;
A
#
# COMPACT_ATOMS: atom_id res chain seq x y z
N MET A 1 -4.70 61.08 -63.81
CA MET A 1 -4.02 61.07 -62.49
C MET A 1 -4.94 60.65 -61.32
N LYS A 2 -6.13 61.24 -61.13
CA LYS A 2 -7.02 60.94 -59.98
C LYS A 2 -7.49 59.48 -59.83
N ARG A 3 -7.70 58.74 -60.93
CA ARG A 3 -8.16 57.34 -60.90
C ARG A 3 -7.11 56.37 -60.35
N ILE A 4 -5.84 56.58 -60.73
CA ILE A 4 -4.71 55.74 -60.31
C ILE A 4 -4.46 55.91 -58.81
N LEU A 5 -4.51 57.16 -58.31
CA LEU A 5 -4.34 57.44 -56.88
C LEU A 5 -5.42 56.75 -56.01
N LYS A 6 -6.67 56.70 -56.49
CA LYS A 6 -7.77 56.02 -55.81
C LYS A 6 -7.58 54.50 -55.77
N GLN A 7 -7.05 53.90 -56.84
CA GLN A 7 -6.75 52.47 -56.89
C GLN A 7 -5.59 52.08 -55.96
N ILE A 8 -4.54 52.92 -55.89
CA ILE A 8 -3.42 52.72 -54.96
C ILE A 8 -3.91 52.79 -53.50
N PHE A 9 -4.77 53.76 -53.18
CA PHE A 9 -5.32 53.91 -51.84
C PHE A 9 -6.18 52.71 -51.40
N ILE A 10 -7.04 52.21 -52.30
CA ILE A 10 -7.85 51.02 -52.03
C ILE A 10 -6.97 49.77 -51.84
N ALA A 11 -5.93 49.61 -52.67
CA ALA A 11 -5.00 48.51 -52.54
C ALA A 11 -4.23 48.55 -51.21
N ALA A 12 -3.78 49.74 -50.78
CA ALA A 12 -3.10 49.90 -49.49
C ALA A 12 -3.99 49.50 -48.30
N ILE A 13 -5.26 49.92 -48.30
CA ILE A 13 -6.23 49.50 -47.28
C ILE A 13 -6.41 47.98 -47.30
N PHE A 14 -6.58 47.38 -48.48
CA PHE A 14 -6.77 45.94 -48.60
C PHE A 14 -5.60 45.13 -48.03
N PHE A 15 -4.35 45.53 -48.34
CA PHE A 15 -3.16 44.87 -47.80
C PHE A 15 -3.00 45.03 -46.29
N THR A 16 -3.35 46.21 -45.73
CA THR A 16 -3.30 46.41 -44.27
C THR A 16 -4.30 45.53 -43.52
N ILE A 17 -5.52 45.36 -44.08
CA ILE A 17 -6.54 44.47 -43.49
C ILE A 17 -6.06 43.01 -43.54
N ILE A 18 -5.55 42.55 -44.68
CA ILE A 18 -5.05 41.17 -44.82
C ILE A 18 -3.88 40.92 -43.86
N SER A 19 -2.92 41.84 -43.79
CA SER A 19 -1.77 41.70 -42.90
C SER A 19 -2.19 41.64 -41.43
N SER A 20 -3.16 42.45 -41.01
CA SER A 20 -3.70 42.44 -39.65
C SER A 20 -4.43 41.14 -39.32
N ILE A 21 -5.23 40.62 -40.26
CA ILE A 21 -5.91 39.32 -40.11
C ILE A 21 -4.88 38.18 -40.03
N SER A 22 -3.90 38.14 -40.93
CA SER A 22 -2.83 37.14 -40.90
C SER A 22 -2.01 37.20 -39.60
N TYR A 23 -1.76 38.40 -39.07
CA TYR A 23 -1.08 38.58 -37.79
C TYR A 23 -1.91 38.07 -36.60
N LEU A 24 -3.24 38.29 -36.61
CA LEU A 24 -4.15 37.75 -35.60
C LEU A 24 -4.23 36.22 -35.64
N PHE A 25 -4.20 35.61 -36.83
CA PHE A 25 -4.12 34.15 -36.95
C PHE A 25 -2.77 33.61 -36.45
N TYR A 26 -1.67 34.28 -36.74
CA TYR A 26 -0.34 33.91 -36.26
C TYR A 26 -0.21 33.97 -34.72
N ILE A 27 -0.84 34.95 -34.06
CA ILE A 27 -0.87 35.03 -32.59
C ILE A 27 -1.75 33.93 -31.99
N LYS A 28 -2.87 33.58 -32.63
CA LYS A 28 -3.79 32.56 -32.11
C LYS A 28 -3.13 31.17 -32.03
N ASP A 29 -2.27 30.85 -32.99
CA ASP A 29 -1.58 29.55 -33.07
C ASP A 29 -0.30 29.47 -32.23
N SER A 30 0.16 30.58 -31.63
CA SER A 30 1.37 30.65 -30.79
C SER A 30 1.10 30.62 -29.29
N ILE A 31 -0.15 30.45 -28.86
CA ILE A 31 -0.46 30.13 -27.46
C ILE A 31 -0.25 28.62 -27.29
N GLU A 32 0.98 28.23 -26.95
CA GLU A 32 1.23 26.86 -26.50
C GLU A 32 0.28 26.54 -25.33
N PRO A 33 -0.43 25.39 -25.34
CA PRO A 33 -1.23 25.00 -24.21
C PRO A 33 -0.32 24.95 -22.99
N THR A 34 -0.68 25.68 -21.93
CA THR A 34 0.04 25.63 -20.65
C THR A 34 0.31 24.16 -20.32
N PRO A 35 1.57 23.74 -20.10
CA PRO A 35 1.85 22.36 -19.74
C PRO A 35 1.01 22.01 -18.52
N ALA A 36 0.32 20.88 -18.59
CA ALA A 36 -0.51 20.42 -17.48
C ALA A 36 0.34 20.41 -16.20
N PRO A 37 -0.19 20.89 -15.06
CA PRO A 37 0.57 20.86 -13.81
C PRO A 37 0.99 19.43 -13.53
N LEU A 38 2.27 19.24 -13.19
CA LEU A 38 2.78 17.95 -12.75
C LEU A 38 1.99 17.53 -11.50
N VAL A 39 1.17 16.48 -11.62
CA VAL A 39 0.42 15.93 -10.50
C VAL A 39 1.43 15.34 -9.52
N SER A 40 1.64 16.02 -8.38
CA SER A 40 2.48 15.50 -7.30
C SER A 40 1.68 14.48 -6.50
N ILE A 41 2.12 13.23 -6.52
CA ILE A 41 1.53 12.14 -5.73
C ILE A 41 2.11 12.24 -4.31
N PRO A 42 1.28 12.40 -3.26
CA PRO A 42 1.77 12.45 -1.89
C PRO A 42 2.46 11.15 -1.47
N SER A 43 3.53 11.25 -0.67
CA SER A 43 4.27 10.09 -0.16
C SER A 43 3.44 9.27 0.84
N LEU A 44 3.84 8.01 1.04
CA LEU A 44 3.27 7.17 2.10
C LEU A 44 3.56 7.76 3.48
N GLU A 45 2.57 7.71 4.37
CA GLU A 45 2.65 8.24 5.73
C GLU A 45 2.92 7.11 6.74
N ILE A 46 3.92 7.29 7.60
CA ILE A 46 4.14 6.39 8.75
C ILE A 46 3.31 6.93 9.91
N ILE A 47 2.24 6.22 10.27
CA ILE A 47 1.28 6.64 11.30
C ILE A 47 1.81 6.34 12.70
N SER A 48 2.42 5.16 12.89
CA SER A 48 2.96 4.74 14.19
C SER A 48 3.99 3.64 14.02
N GLN A 49 4.93 3.56 14.96
CA GLN A 49 5.94 2.50 15.06
C GLN A 49 5.99 2.01 16.51
N ASN A 50 6.06 0.69 16.71
CA ASN A 50 6.09 0.08 18.04
C ASN A 50 7.12 -1.05 18.06
N ILE A 51 8.00 -1.02 19.04
CA ILE A 51 8.96 -2.09 19.34
C ILE A 51 8.40 -2.88 20.53
N LEU A 52 8.25 -4.18 20.36
CA LEU A 52 7.73 -5.08 21.38
C LEU A 52 8.82 -6.05 21.80
N LYS A 53 9.25 -6.00 23.07
CA LYS A 53 10.17 -7.01 23.62
C LYS A 53 9.36 -8.26 23.94
N VAL A 54 9.56 -9.33 23.16
CA VAL A 54 8.82 -10.60 23.28
C VAL A 54 9.55 -11.59 24.19
N ALA A 55 10.88 -11.56 24.18
CA ALA A 55 11.73 -12.28 25.11
C ALA A 55 13.04 -11.53 25.35
N ASP A 56 13.94 -12.15 26.12
CA ASP A 56 15.29 -11.62 26.24
C ASP A 56 15.97 -11.60 24.87
N LEU A 57 16.42 -10.41 24.48
CA LEU A 57 17.03 -10.09 23.18
C LEU A 57 16.21 -10.52 21.95
N ASP A 58 14.88 -10.61 22.08
CA ASP A 58 13.95 -10.98 21.01
C ASP A 58 12.82 -9.96 20.94
N TYR A 59 12.68 -9.35 19.76
CA TYR A 59 11.76 -8.24 19.55
C TYR A 59 10.89 -8.47 18.32
N ASP A 60 9.66 -8.00 18.40
CA ASP A 60 8.79 -7.79 17.25
C ASP A 60 8.67 -6.29 16.99
N PHE A 61 8.56 -5.91 15.72
CA PHE A 61 8.39 -4.54 15.31
C PHE A 61 7.12 -4.38 14.47
N LEU A 62 6.26 -3.45 14.87
CA LEU A 62 5.03 -3.11 14.18
C LEU A 62 5.10 -1.69 13.64
N VAL A 63 4.82 -1.53 12.36
CA VAL A 63 4.61 -0.21 11.73
C VAL A 63 3.21 -0.14 11.12
N LYS A 64 2.56 1.02 11.28
CA LYS A 64 1.29 1.35 10.63
C LYS A 64 1.56 2.39 9.56
N ILE A 65 1.21 2.08 8.31
CA ILE A 65 1.51 2.86 7.12
C ILE A 65 0.19 3.23 6.46
N LYS A 66 0.06 4.46 5.99
CA LYS A 66 -1.11 4.93 5.24
C LYS A 66 -0.70 5.39 3.85
N ASN A 67 -1.46 4.95 2.86
CA ASN A 67 -1.47 5.57 1.55
C ASN A 67 -2.49 6.72 1.54
N PRO A 68 -2.06 7.99 1.55
CA PRO A 68 -2.98 9.12 1.49
C PRO A 68 -3.60 9.32 0.10
N ASN A 69 -3.05 8.70 -0.95
CA ASN A 69 -3.54 8.86 -2.31
C ASN A 69 -4.78 7.98 -2.55
N LEU A 70 -5.87 8.57 -3.05
CA LEU A 70 -7.14 7.88 -3.31
C LEU A 70 -7.25 7.30 -4.72
N ASP A 71 -6.38 7.71 -5.64
CA ASP A 71 -6.40 7.29 -7.05
C ASP A 71 -5.29 6.29 -7.40
N PHE A 72 -4.18 6.34 -6.66
CA PHE A 72 -2.98 5.55 -6.89
C PHE A 72 -2.63 4.71 -5.67
N GLY A 73 -2.36 3.43 -5.91
CA GLY A 73 -1.79 2.53 -4.92
C GLY A 73 -0.28 2.45 -5.06
N ALA A 74 0.40 2.08 -3.98
CA ALA A 74 1.78 1.66 -4.01
C ALA A 74 1.82 0.19 -4.43
N GLY A 75 2.03 -0.08 -5.73
CA GLY A 75 2.10 -1.45 -6.24
C GLY A 75 3.29 -2.22 -5.69
N ASN A 76 4.40 -1.51 -5.45
CA ASN A 76 5.52 -1.97 -4.66
C ASN A 76 6.19 -0.76 -3.99
N ALA A 77 6.15 -0.71 -2.67
CA ALA A 77 6.92 0.23 -1.86
C ALA A 77 8.05 -0.54 -1.18
N SER A 78 9.30 -0.22 -1.54
CA SER A 78 10.48 -0.75 -0.89
C SER A 78 10.75 0.01 0.41
N TYR A 79 11.21 -0.72 1.42
CA TYR A 79 11.51 -0.14 2.72
C TYR A 79 12.79 -0.73 3.33
N GLU A 80 13.34 0.04 4.26
CA GLU A 80 14.46 -0.35 5.11
C GLU A 80 14.09 -0.16 6.58
N VAL A 81 14.61 -1.05 7.42
CA VAL A 81 14.45 -1.05 8.87
C VAL A 81 15.82 -1.07 9.50
N SER A 82 16.23 0.10 10.00
CA SER A 82 17.52 0.29 10.66
C SER A 82 17.38 0.02 12.15
N ILE A 83 18.23 -0.85 12.68
CA ILE A 83 18.14 -1.33 14.07
C ILE A 83 19.35 -0.81 14.83
N PHE A 84 19.11 -0.16 15.97
CA PHE A 84 20.13 0.53 16.75
C PHE A 84 20.31 -0.07 18.14
N SER A 85 21.57 -0.12 18.58
CA SER A 85 21.91 -0.51 19.95
C SER A 85 21.73 0.67 20.90
N ARG A 86 21.75 0.38 22.21
CA ARG A 86 21.68 1.38 23.27
C ARG A 86 22.72 2.52 23.17
N ASP A 87 23.87 2.25 22.57
CA ASP A 87 24.92 3.25 22.32
C ASP A 87 24.69 4.03 21.01
N ASN A 88 23.50 3.92 20.42
CA ASN A 88 23.10 4.49 19.13
C ASN A 88 23.93 4.01 17.93
N ASN A 89 24.56 2.84 18.05
CA ASN A 89 25.29 2.21 16.96
C ASN A 89 24.34 1.40 16.09
N LEU A 90 24.48 1.52 14.77
CA LEU A 90 23.73 0.70 13.82
C LEU A 90 24.14 -0.77 13.97
N ILE A 91 23.18 -1.63 14.34
CA ILE A 91 23.37 -3.08 14.44
C ILE A 91 23.22 -3.72 13.07
N ASN A 92 22.14 -3.38 12.37
CA ASN A 92 21.79 -3.97 11.08
C ASN A 92 20.75 -3.13 10.33
N ILE A 93 20.61 -3.40 9.04
CA ILE A 93 19.52 -2.88 8.20
C ILE A 93 18.82 -4.07 7.55
N LEU A 94 17.51 -4.18 7.74
CA LEU A 94 16.66 -5.14 7.06
C LEU A 94 15.93 -4.44 5.92
N SER A 95 15.85 -5.06 4.75
CA SER A 95 15.10 -4.53 3.61
C SER A 95 13.88 -5.40 3.32
N GLY A 96 12.81 -4.78 2.84
CA GLY A 96 11.60 -5.48 2.43
C GLY A 96 10.81 -4.65 1.42
N SER A 97 9.66 -5.19 1.02
CA SER A 97 8.69 -4.44 0.24
C SER A 97 7.27 -4.76 0.65
N ILE A 98 6.38 -3.80 0.37
CA ILE A 98 4.97 -3.86 0.73
C ILE A 98 4.13 -3.22 -0.38
N SER A 99 2.90 -3.70 -0.56
CA SER A 99 1.93 -3.07 -1.44
C SER A 99 0.79 -2.44 -0.63
N LEU A 100 0.29 -1.30 -1.08
CA LEU A 100 -0.82 -0.58 -0.45
C LEU A 100 -1.81 -0.13 -1.53
N LEU A 101 -3.09 -0.46 -1.32
CA LEU A 101 -4.18 0.04 -2.17
C LEU A 101 -4.37 1.55 -1.97
N PRO A 102 -5.06 2.24 -2.90
CA PRO A 102 -5.43 3.64 -2.71
C PRO A 102 -6.22 3.85 -1.42
N GLY A 103 -5.86 4.87 -0.64
CA GLY A 103 -6.48 5.22 0.63
C GLY A 103 -6.27 4.22 1.78
N GLN A 104 -5.55 3.12 1.54
CA GLN A 104 -5.43 2.04 2.51
C GLN A 104 -4.51 2.42 3.67
N THR A 105 -4.90 2.02 4.87
CA THR A 105 -4.01 1.94 6.03
C THR A 105 -3.66 0.47 6.28
N ARG A 106 -2.38 0.16 6.36
CA ARG A 106 -1.85 -1.21 6.45
C ARG A 106 -0.83 -1.34 7.59
N TYR A 107 -0.81 -2.51 8.23
CA TYR A 107 0.26 -2.89 9.15
C TYR A 107 1.35 -3.68 8.42
N GLU A 108 2.59 -3.52 8.87
CA GLU A 108 3.69 -4.44 8.59
C GLU A 108 4.31 -4.88 9.92
N ILE A 109 4.60 -6.18 10.02
CA ILE A 109 5.19 -6.80 11.21
C ILE A 109 6.49 -7.48 10.80
N ILE A 110 7.57 -7.10 11.48
CA ILE A 110 8.87 -7.75 11.38
C ILE A 110 9.08 -8.46 12.72
N SER A 111 8.94 -9.78 12.70
CA SER A 111 9.01 -10.62 13.90
C SER A 111 10.37 -11.27 14.10
N SER A 112 10.63 -11.69 15.32
CA SER A 112 11.84 -12.45 15.70
C SER A 112 13.14 -11.70 15.38
N ILE A 113 13.17 -10.41 15.69
CA ILE A 113 14.37 -9.57 15.60
C ILE A 113 15.28 -9.92 16.78
N LYS A 114 16.22 -10.83 16.53
CA LYS A 114 17.13 -11.40 17.54
C LYS A 114 18.57 -10.94 17.34
N TYR A 115 19.18 -10.40 18.39
CA TYR A 115 20.60 -10.03 18.41
C TYR A 115 21.25 -10.44 19.72
N ASN A 116 22.58 -10.32 19.80
CA ASN A 116 23.37 -10.61 20.99
C ASN A 116 23.51 -9.40 21.94
N GLN A 117 22.73 -8.35 21.71
CA GLN A 117 22.74 -7.11 22.50
C GLN A 117 21.37 -6.44 22.48
N GLU A 118 21.11 -5.56 23.46
CA GLU A 118 19.83 -4.86 23.57
C GLU A 118 19.63 -3.87 22.40
N ILE A 119 18.40 -3.86 21.87
CA ILE A 119 17.93 -2.89 20.89
C ILE A 119 17.32 -1.72 21.64
N SER A 120 17.73 -0.49 21.33
CA SER A 120 17.11 0.71 21.88
C SER A 120 16.12 1.36 20.93
N ASP A 121 16.36 1.24 19.62
CA ASP A 121 15.50 1.86 18.62
C ASP A 121 15.49 1.09 17.29
N ILE A 122 14.40 1.25 16.56
CA ILE A 122 14.17 0.68 15.24
C ILE A 122 13.50 1.76 14.38
N VAL A 123 14.16 2.13 13.28
CA VAL A 123 13.69 3.17 12.37
C VAL A 123 13.24 2.54 11.06
N PHE A 124 11.95 2.68 10.75
CA PHE A 124 11.38 2.30 9.46
C PHE A 124 11.43 3.45 8.46
N LYS A 125 11.87 3.17 7.24
CA LYS A 125 11.95 4.15 6.15
C LYS A 125 11.47 3.55 4.84
N ILE A 126 10.55 4.23 4.17
CA ILE A 126 10.23 3.95 2.76
C ILE A 126 11.35 4.52 1.88
N THR A 127 11.91 3.69 1.01
CA THR A 127 13.05 4.06 0.16
C THR A 127 12.63 4.38 -1.27
N ASP A 128 11.70 3.59 -1.83
CA ASP A 128 11.17 3.78 -3.18
C ASP A 128 9.69 3.36 -3.25
N VAL A 129 8.92 4.00 -4.11
CA VAL A 129 7.50 3.68 -4.30
C VAL A 129 7.13 3.66 -5.79
N ASN A 130 6.73 2.49 -6.27
CA ASN A 130 6.13 2.32 -7.57
C ASN A 130 4.62 2.58 -7.49
N TRP A 131 4.22 3.80 -7.85
CA TRP A 131 2.81 4.20 -7.88
C TRP A 131 2.08 3.65 -9.10
N GLN A 132 0.94 3.01 -8.87
CA GLN A 132 0.13 2.38 -9.91
C GLN A 132 -1.34 2.70 -9.73
N LYS A 133 -2.01 2.99 -10.84
CA LYS A 133 -3.47 3.10 -10.86
C LYS A 133 -4.08 1.70 -10.96
N LEU A 134 -5.10 1.44 -10.16
CA LEU A 134 -5.87 0.20 -10.27
C LEU A 134 -6.69 0.21 -11.55
N LYS A 135 -6.73 -0.94 -12.25
CA LYS A 135 -7.52 -1.09 -13.48
C LYS A 135 -9.01 -1.20 -13.19
N GLU A 136 -9.36 -1.72 -12.01
CA GLU A 136 -10.73 -2.00 -11.60
C GLU A 136 -11.02 -1.34 -10.24
N TYR A 137 -12.30 -1.03 -10.01
CA TYR A 137 -12.75 -0.56 -8.70
C TYR A 137 -12.68 -1.70 -7.69
N ILE A 138 -12.02 -1.44 -6.57
CA ILE A 138 -11.83 -2.42 -5.50
C ILE A 138 -12.57 -1.91 -4.27
N PRO A 139 -13.55 -2.66 -3.73
CA PRO A 139 -14.25 -2.23 -2.54
C PRO A 139 -13.28 -2.14 -1.35
N GLN A 140 -13.49 -1.15 -0.49
CA GLN A 140 -12.60 -0.89 0.66
C GLN A 140 -12.53 -2.06 1.67
N SER A 141 -13.54 -2.94 1.68
CA SER A 141 -13.63 -4.10 2.57
C SER A 141 -13.71 -5.40 1.76
N LEU A 142 -12.55 -5.93 1.36
CA LEU A 142 -12.46 -7.23 0.66
C LEU A 142 -12.77 -8.41 1.59
N PHE A 143 -12.40 -8.28 2.85
CA PHE A 143 -12.44 -9.38 3.82
C PHE A 143 -13.27 -9.00 5.04
N LEU A 144 -14.04 -9.97 5.55
CA LEU A 144 -14.83 -9.82 6.77
C LEU A 144 -14.36 -10.83 7.82
N VAL A 145 -14.08 -10.33 9.02
CA VAL A 145 -13.71 -11.16 10.18
C VAL A 145 -14.97 -11.58 10.92
N LYS A 146 -15.08 -12.87 11.25
CA LYS A 146 -16.20 -13.48 11.98
C LYS A 146 -15.66 -14.37 13.10
N ASN A 147 -16.52 -14.69 14.08
CA ASN A 147 -16.27 -15.72 15.10
C ASN A 147 -14.93 -15.56 15.84
N GLN A 148 -14.61 -14.34 16.24
CA GLN A 148 -13.36 -14.04 16.94
C GLN A 148 -13.36 -14.61 18.36
N GLU A 149 -12.34 -15.37 18.71
CA GLU A 149 -12.11 -15.95 20.04
C GLU A 149 -10.65 -15.73 20.45
N LEU A 150 -10.44 -15.08 21.60
CA LEU A 150 -9.12 -14.87 22.19
C LEU A 150 -9.00 -15.68 23.48
N ALA A 151 -7.97 -16.51 23.57
CA ALA A 151 -7.62 -17.24 24.79
C ALA A 151 -6.25 -16.76 25.28
N LEU A 152 -6.18 -16.33 26.54
CA LEU A 152 -4.99 -15.77 27.20
C LEU A 152 -4.37 -16.73 28.23
N ASP A 153 -4.34 -18.03 27.92
CA ASP A 153 -3.67 -19.02 28.76
C ASP A 153 -2.14 -18.97 28.59
N GLN A 154 -1.41 -20.01 29.04
CA GLN A 154 0.06 -20.06 28.96
C GLN A 154 0.62 -19.93 27.53
N SER A 155 -0.20 -20.23 26.51
CA SER A 155 0.14 -20.06 25.10
C SER A 155 -0.98 -19.26 24.42
N PRO A 156 -0.99 -17.92 24.56
CA PRO A 156 -2.06 -17.10 24.04
C PRO A 156 -2.33 -17.37 22.57
N ARG A 157 -3.62 -17.42 22.21
CA ARG A 157 -4.05 -17.70 20.83
C ARG A 157 -5.27 -16.90 20.47
N LEU A 158 -5.32 -16.48 19.21
CA LEU A 158 -6.46 -15.82 18.61
C LEU A 158 -6.94 -16.68 17.44
N ARG A 159 -8.24 -17.01 17.48
CA ARG A 159 -8.95 -17.77 16.44
C ARG A 159 -10.00 -16.88 15.82
N ALA A 160 -10.15 -16.96 14.50
CA ALA A 160 -11.26 -16.33 13.82
C ALA A 160 -11.50 -17.00 12.46
N THR A 161 -12.62 -16.62 11.83
CA THR A 161 -12.94 -16.95 10.45
C THR A 161 -12.81 -15.69 9.61
N LEU A 162 -12.04 -15.75 8.52
CA LEU A 162 -11.97 -14.71 7.52
C LEU A 162 -12.84 -15.10 6.32
N SER A 163 -13.72 -14.19 5.90
CA SER A 163 -14.60 -14.36 4.74
C SER A 163 -14.09 -13.52 3.58
N ASN A 164 -13.95 -14.11 2.38
CA ASN A 164 -13.65 -13.37 1.17
C ASN A 164 -14.96 -12.88 0.55
N ASN A 165 -15.29 -11.62 0.80
CA ASN A 165 -16.51 -11.00 0.28
C ASN A 165 -16.28 -10.29 -1.06
N SER A 166 -15.09 -10.43 -1.65
CA SER A 166 -14.81 -9.94 -3.00
C SER A 166 -15.30 -10.92 -4.06
N ASN A 167 -15.23 -10.49 -5.32
CA ASN A 167 -15.47 -11.31 -6.51
C ASN A 167 -14.18 -11.93 -7.07
N PHE A 168 -13.09 -11.95 -6.31
CA PHE A 168 -11.79 -12.43 -6.74
C PHE A 168 -11.34 -13.63 -5.91
N ASP A 169 -10.72 -14.60 -6.59
CA ASP A 169 -10.00 -15.68 -5.94
C ASP A 169 -8.55 -15.28 -5.74
N PHE A 170 -8.07 -15.32 -4.50
CA PHE A 170 -6.69 -14.95 -4.17
C PHE A 170 -5.84 -16.18 -3.89
N ASP A 171 -4.63 -16.21 -4.43
CA ASP A 171 -3.64 -17.22 -4.06
C ASP A 171 -3.20 -17.03 -2.61
N ARG A 172 -3.04 -15.77 -2.17
CA ARG A 172 -2.59 -15.43 -0.82
C ARG A 172 -3.28 -14.19 -0.25
N ALA A 173 -3.65 -14.28 1.02
CA ALA A 173 -4.02 -13.13 1.84
C ALA A 173 -3.26 -13.19 3.17
N ASP A 174 -2.51 -12.14 3.49
CA ASP A 174 -1.81 -12.02 4.77
C ASP A 174 -2.77 -11.47 5.82
N VAL A 175 -2.81 -12.11 6.99
CA VAL A 175 -3.68 -11.75 8.11
C VAL A 175 -2.82 -11.28 9.28
N TYR A 176 -3.10 -10.07 9.74
CA TYR A 176 -2.39 -9.39 10.82
C TYR A 176 -3.30 -9.30 12.03
N ALA A 177 -2.78 -9.71 13.19
CA ALA A 177 -3.43 -9.59 14.48
C ALA A 177 -2.66 -8.64 15.37
N VAL A 178 -3.33 -7.62 15.90
CA VAL A 178 -2.77 -6.65 16.83
C VAL A 178 -3.64 -6.60 18.09
N LEU A 179 -3.04 -6.90 19.23
CA LEU A 179 -3.68 -6.86 20.53
C LEU A 179 -3.32 -5.54 21.22
N PHE A 180 -4.35 -4.78 21.60
CA PHE A 180 -4.23 -3.50 22.26
C PHE A 180 -4.71 -3.60 23.72
N GLY A 181 -3.98 -2.95 24.61
CA GLY A 181 -4.32 -2.78 26.01
C GLY A 181 -4.99 -1.43 26.28
N GLU A 182 -4.80 -0.93 27.48
CA GLU A 182 -5.25 0.40 27.88
C GLU A 182 -4.54 1.49 27.07
N ASN A 183 -5.27 2.58 26.76
CA ASN A 183 -4.77 3.73 25.99
C ASN A 183 -4.16 3.35 24.62
N ASP A 184 -4.71 2.34 23.95
CA ASP A 184 -4.22 1.83 22.66
C ASP A 184 -2.74 1.41 22.66
N LYS A 185 -2.19 1.05 23.83
CA LYS A 185 -0.85 0.44 23.90
C LYS A 185 -0.85 -0.91 23.20
N VAL A 186 0.06 -1.13 22.25
CA VAL A 186 0.22 -2.44 21.60
C VAL A 186 0.85 -3.43 22.61
N LEU A 187 0.16 -4.52 22.88
CA LEU A 187 0.62 -5.57 23.81
C LEU A 187 1.30 -6.73 23.09
N ALA A 188 0.72 -7.15 21.97
CA ALA A 188 1.25 -8.26 21.18
C ALA A 188 0.81 -8.16 19.73
N VAL A 189 1.65 -8.67 18.83
CA VAL A 189 1.40 -8.67 17.39
C VAL A 189 1.72 -10.05 16.82
N ASN A 190 1.03 -10.43 15.75
CA ASN A 190 1.37 -11.64 15.00
C ASN A 190 0.83 -11.53 13.57
N LYS A 191 1.36 -12.34 12.65
CA LYS A 191 0.84 -12.48 11.31
C LYS A 191 0.80 -13.94 10.86
N THR A 192 -0.16 -14.25 10.00
CA THR A 192 -0.30 -15.54 9.31
C THR A 192 -0.75 -15.29 7.88
N ASP A 193 -0.84 -16.33 7.05
CA ASP A 193 -1.37 -16.24 5.70
C ASP A 193 -2.47 -17.28 5.45
N ILE A 194 -3.43 -16.90 4.61
CA ILE A 194 -4.43 -17.81 4.04
C ILE A 194 -4.07 -18.01 2.58
N ARG A 195 -3.89 -19.27 2.20
CA ARG A 195 -3.65 -19.68 0.81
C ARG A 195 -4.91 -20.20 0.13
N THR A 196 -5.00 -19.96 -1.17
CA THR A 196 -6.14 -20.37 -2.01
C THR A 196 -7.45 -19.88 -1.42
N PHE A 197 -7.58 -18.56 -1.31
CA PHE A 197 -8.73 -17.90 -0.70
C PHE A 197 -9.78 -17.55 -1.75
N LEU A 198 -10.65 -18.50 -2.02
CA LEU A 198 -11.69 -18.39 -3.04
C LEU A 198 -12.77 -17.36 -2.66
N SER A 199 -13.28 -16.67 -3.65
CA SER A 199 -14.41 -15.74 -3.58
C SER A 199 -15.62 -16.38 -2.91
N GLY A 200 -16.23 -15.66 -1.97
CA GLY A 200 -17.43 -16.10 -1.25
C GLY A 200 -17.20 -17.23 -0.23
N THR A 201 -15.95 -17.62 0.04
CA THR A 201 -15.63 -18.68 1.01
C THR A 201 -15.20 -18.12 2.37
N ASP A 202 -15.39 -18.96 3.39
CA ASP A 202 -14.92 -18.73 4.75
C ASP A 202 -13.69 -19.60 5.03
N ARG A 203 -12.64 -19.02 5.62
CA ARG A 203 -11.42 -19.72 6.01
C ARG A 203 -11.10 -19.45 7.47
N PHE A 204 -10.95 -20.52 8.23
CA PHE A 204 -10.47 -20.46 9.60
C PHE A 204 -8.96 -20.15 9.63
N PHE A 205 -8.54 -19.30 10.56
CA PHE A 205 -7.14 -19.11 10.88
C PHE A 205 -6.94 -19.01 12.39
N GLU A 206 -5.71 -19.30 12.81
CA GLU A 206 -5.27 -19.18 14.18
C GLU A 206 -3.88 -18.54 14.19
N VAL A 207 -3.67 -17.60 15.11
CA VAL A 207 -2.34 -17.09 15.45
C VAL A 207 -2.05 -17.41 16.91
N ARG A 208 -0.80 -17.78 17.19
CA ARG A 208 -0.34 -18.15 18.53
C ARG A 208 0.88 -17.35 18.92
N TRP A 209 0.90 -16.90 20.17
CA TRP A 209 2.09 -16.33 20.80
C TRP A 209 2.75 -17.43 21.65
N LEU A 210 4.04 -17.67 21.39
CA LEU A 210 4.79 -18.73 22.07
C LEU A 210 5.05 -18.43 23.56
N LYS A 211 4.92 -17.16 23.95
CA LYS A 211 5.09 -16.69 25.31
C LYS A 211 3.90 -15.81 25.70
N PRO A 212 3.50 -15.81 26.98
CA PRO A 212 2.56 -14.83 27.48
C PRO A 212 3.18 -13.43 27.39
N PHE A 213 2.32 -12.43 27.23
CA PHE A 213 2.67 -11.02 27.28
C PHE A 213 1.99 -10.36 28.48
N GLU A 214 2.55 -9.24 28.94
CA GLU A 214 2.03 -8.51 30.09
C GLU A 214 0.91 -7.53 29.68
N GLY A 215 -0.09 -7.39 30.54
CA GLY A 215 -1.20 -6.44 30.37
C GLY A 215 -2.54 -7.09 30.02
N GLU A 216 -3.61 -6.34 30.22
CA GLU A 216 -4.97 -6.77 29.88
C GLU A 216 -5.34 -6.34 28.46
N VAL A 217 -5.78 -7.28 27.62
CA VAL A 217 -6.24 -6.97 26.26
C VAL A 217 -7.61 -6.30 26.31
N ARG A 218 -7.69 -5.05 25.82
CA ARG A 218 -8.93 -4.27 25.73
C ARG A 218 -9.53 -4.28 24.33
N ARG A 219 -8.70 -4.43 23.30
CA ARG A 219 -9.14 -4.40 21.90
C ARG A 219 -8.28 -5.33 21.06
N VAL A 220 -8.94 -6.04 20.15
CA VAL A 220 -8.29 -6.91 19.15
C VAL A 220 -8.58 -6.31 17.79
N GLU A 221 -7.54 -6.15 16.98
CA GLU A 221 -7.68 -5.70 15.61
C GLU A 221 -7.12 -6.77 14.67
N ILE A 222 -7.96 -7.23 13.75
CA ILE A 222 -7.61 -8.21 12.73
C ILE A 222 -7.77 -7.53 11.38
N ASN A 223 -6.69 -7.45 10.62
CA ASN A 223 -6.70 -6.90 9.27
C ASN A 223 -6.12 -7.93 8.30
N ALA A 224 -6.75 -8.08 7.15
CA ALA A 224 -6.25 -8.92 6.08
C ALA A 224 -5.89 -8.06 4.87
N TYR A 225 -4.75 -8.38 4.26
CA TYR A 225 -4.22 -7.67 3.10
C TYR A 225 -3.88 -8.67 2.02
N THR A 226 -4.05 -8.26 0.76
CA THR A 226 -3.67 -9.05 -0.40
C THR A 226 -3.09 -8.12 -1.45
N ASP A 227 -2.17 -8.63 -2.25
CA ASP A 227 -1.52 -7.84 -3.30
C ASP A 227 -2.34 -7.90 -4.58
N MET A 228 -3.00 -6.80 -4.91
CA MET A 228 -3.84 -6.71 -6.12
C MET A 228 -3.09 -6.18 -7.35
N PHE A 229 -1.81 -5.85 -7.21
CA PHE A 229 -0.96 -5.39 -8.31
C PHE A 229 -0.21 -6.56 -8.95
N LYS A 230 -0.15 -7.71 -8.28
CA LYS A 230 0.47 -8.94 -8.75
C LYS A 230 -0.55 -9.88 -9.39
N ASN A 231 -0.48 -10.02 -10.71
CA ASN A 231 -1.35 -10.94 -11.46
C ASN A 231 -1.27 -12.40 -10.98
N GLU A 232 -0.11 -12.84 -10.50
CA GLU A 232 0.11 -14.18 -9.94
C GLU A 232 -0.72 -14.47 -8.69
N ASN A 233 -1.14 -13.42 -7.98
CA ASN A 233 -1.96 -13.56 -6.78
C ASN A 233 -3.46 -13.74 -7.11
N PHE A 234 -3.87 -13.56 -8.36
CA PHE A 234 -5.23 -13.87 -8.79
C PHE A 234 -5.28 -15.30 -9.34
N ILE A 235 -6.11 -16.14 -8.74
CA ILE A 235 -6.37 -17.48 -9.25
C ILE A 235 -7.28 -17.34 -10.47
N LYS A 236 -6.80 -17.78 -11.64
CA LYS A 236 -7.58 -17.72 -12.87
C LYS A 236 -8.76 -18.70 -12.77
N GLN A 237 -9.99 -18.19 -12.69
CA GLN A 237 -11.21 -19.01 -12.70
C GLN A 237 -11.45 -19.78 -14.02
N HIS A 238 -10.66 -19.50 -15.07
CA HIS A 238 -10.62 -20.30 -16.29
C HIS A 238 -9.17 -20.51 -16.77
N GLY A 239 -8.56 -21.60 -16.32
CA GLY A 239 -7.27 -22.10 -16.80
C GLY A 239 -7.39 -23.60 -17.09
N ILE A 240 -7.08 -23.98 -18.33
CA ILE A 240 -7.06 -25.36 -18.83
C ILE A 240 -6.17 -26.22 -17.92
N GLN A 241 -6.64 -27.45 -17.67
CA GLN A 241 -5.96 -28.58 -17.02
C GLN A 241 -4.44 -28.39 -16.89
N GLU A 242 -3.96 -28.33 -15.64
CA GLU A 242 -2.54 -28.22 -15.35
C GLU A 242 -1.74 -29.34 -16.03
N ASN A 243 -0.58 -29.01 -16.58
CA ASN A 243 0.32 -29.92 -17.32
C ASN A 243 0.94 -31.04 -16.46
N PHE A 244 0.42 -31.34 -15.27
CA PHE A 244 0.88 -32.46 -14.43
C PHE A 244 0.45 -33.84 -14.94
N GLN A 245 -0.26 -33.93 -16.09
CA GLN A 245 -0.57 -35.20 -16.76
C GLN A 245 0.30 -35.52 -18.00
N ARG A 246 1.46 -34.88 -18.17
CA ARG A 246 2.41 -35.25 -19.25
C ARG A 246 3.54 -36.20 -18.84
N PHE A 247 3.52 -36.71 -17.62
CA PHE A 247 4.45 -37.74 -17.18
C PHE A 247 3.71 -38.89 -16.51
N TYR A 248 3.04 -39.71 -17.33
CA TYR A 248 2.92 -41.16 -17.17
C TYR A 248 2.64 -41.79 -18.54
#